data_AF-A0A957GR85-F1
#
_entry.id   AF-A0A957GR85-F1
#
_cell.length_a   1.000
_cell.length_b   1.000
_cell.length_c   1.000
_cell.angle_alpha   90.00
_cell.angle_beta   90.00
_cell.angle_gamma   90.00
#
_symmetry.space_group_name_H-M   'P 1'
#
loop_
_entity.id
_entity.type
_entity.pdbx_description
1 polymer ?
#
loop_
_entity_poly.entity_id
_entity_poly.type
_entity_poly.pdbx_seq_one_letter_code
_entity_poly.pdbx_strand_id
1 'polypeptide(L)' 'FTDPFAIQQHDWLQAIERGDQPETDGREGVRDLAAAFAMIESSQLGRTVTLDEVLNGSVAGYQQEINDYYGIGEPEN' A
#
# COMPACT_ATOMS: atom_id res chain seq x y z
N PHE A 1 11.87 -24.73 10.24
CA PHE A 1 10.86 -23.73 9.88
C PHE A 1 10.67 -23.76 8.38
N THR A 2 9.47 -24.06 7.88
CA THR A 2 9.18 -24.19 6.43
C THR A 2 7.89 -23.52 5.99
N ASP A 3 7.08 -23.01 6.93
CA ASP A 3 5.87 -22.25 6.62
C ASP A 3 6.24 -20.77 6.47
N PRO A 4 6.12 -20.18 5.26
CA PRO A 4 6.49 -18.80 5.02
C PRO A 4 5.64 -17.80 5.82
N PHE A 5 4.36 -18.10 6.02
CA PHE A 5 3.47 -17.24 6.79
C PHE A 5 3.90 -17.20 8.25
N ALA A 6 4.17 -18.38 8.84
CA ALA A 6 4.64 -18.45 10.23
C ALA A 6 5.99 -17.74 10.42
N ILE A 7 6.89 -17.82 9.43
CA ILE A 7 8.18 -17.11 9.45
C ILE A 7 7.98 -15.60 9.42
N GLN A 8 7.13 -15.09 8.52
CA GLN A 8 6.83 -13.66 8.43
C GLN A 8 6.22 -13.11 9.74
N GLN A 9 5.28 -13.84 10.33
CA GLN A 9 4.66 -13.42 11.59
C GLN A 9 5.66 -13.43 12.75
N HIS A 10 6.57 -14.41 12.78
CA HIS A 10 7.64 -14.45 13.77
C HIS A 10 8.62 -13.28 13.62
N ASP A 11 9.05 -12.97 12.39
CA ASP A 11 9.90 -11.81 12.10
C ASP A 11 9.24 -10.50 12.58
N TRP A 12 7.96 -10.31 12.29
CA TRP A 12 7.19 -9.16 12.75
C TRP A 12 7.14 -9.04 14.27
N LEU A 13 6.86 -10.13 14.98
CA LEU A 13 6.85 -10.14 16.45
C LEU A 13 8.23 -9.84 17.05
N GLN A 14 9.30 -10.37 16.44
CA GLN A 14 10.68 -10.06 16.86
C GLN A 14 11.06 -8.61 16.62
N ALA A 15 10.62 -8.02 15.50
CA ALA A 15 10.83 -6.62 15.20
C ALA A 15 10.15 -5.71 16.25
N ILE A 16 8.92 -6.05 16.66
CA ILE A 16 8.22 -5.36 17.75
C ILE A 16 9.01 -5.43 19.06
N GLU A 17 9.44 -6.63 19.45
CA GLU A 17 10.20 -6.85 20.69
C GLU A 17 11.50 -6.03 20.72
N ARG A 18 12.18 -5.91 19.57
CA ARG A 18 13.44 -5.18 19.41
C ARG A 18 13.26 -3.68 19.20
N GLY A 19 12.06 -3.23 18.84
CA GLY A 19 11.80 -1.85 18.44
C GLY A 19 12.42 -1.47 17.09
N ASP A 20 12.55 -2.43 16.17
CA ASP A 20 13.09 -2.22 14.82
C ASP A 20 12.04 -2.57 13.74
N GLN A 21 12.42 -2.53 12.46
CA GLN A 21 11.56 -2.91 11.33
C GLN A 21 11.66 -4.40 11.01
N PRO A 22 10.54 -5.03 10.59
CA PRO A 22 10.58 -6.37 9.99
C PRO A 22 11.27 -6.34 8.63
N GLU A 23 11.60 -7.51 8.08
CA GLU A 23 12.19 -7.68 6.75
C GLU A 23 11.38 -6.96 5.65
N THR A 24 10.05 -6.99 5.77
CA THR A 24 9.13 -6.27 4.89
C THR A 24 8.38 -5.22 5.70
N ASP A 25 8.88 -3.98 5.63
CA ASP A 25 8.32 -2.88 6.39
C ASP A 25 7.07 -2.26 5.74
N GLY A 26 6.42 -1.33 6.45
CA GLY A 26 5.22 -0.68 5.95
C GLY A 26 5.45 0.18 4.69
N ARG A 27 6.68 0.67 4.44
CA ARG A 27 6.97 1.49 3.25
C ARG A 27 7.07 0.60 2.02
N GLU A 28 7.72 -0.56 2.14
CA GLU A 28 7.74 -1.55 1.06
C GLU A 28 6.33 -2.08 0.77
N GLY A 29 5.55 -2.40 1.80
CA GLY A 29 4.15 -2.82 1.61
C GLY A 29 3.27 -1.77 0.90
N VAL A 30 3.48 -0.48 1.18
CA VAL A 30 2.78 0.61 0.47
C VAL A 30 3.22 0.72 -0.99
N ARG A 31 4.51 0.50 -1.30
CA ARG A 31 4.99 0.48 -2.69
C ARG A 31 4.43 -0.69 -3.48
N ASP A 32 4.34 -1.87 -2.88
CA ASP A 32 3.72 -3.05 -3.51
C ASP A 32 2.25 -2.78 -3.85
N LEU A 33 1.52 -2.16 -2.92
CA LEU A 33 0.13 -1.76 -3.16
C LEU A 33 0.01 -0.68 -4.25
N ALA A 34 0.87 0.35 -4.19
CA ALA A 34 0.89 1.41 -5.20
C ALA A 34 1.21 0.88 -6.60
N ALA A 35 2.05 -0.16 -6.72
CA ALA A 35 2.35 -0.80 -8.00
C ALA A 35 1.11 -1.50 -8.58
N ALA A 36 0.33 -2.18 -7.73
CA ALA A 36 -0.95 -2.77 -8.14
C ALA A 36 -1.95 -1.70 -8.60
N PHE A 37 -2.05 -0.59 -7.86
CA PHE A 37 -2.95 0.52 -8.18
C PHE A 37 -2.53 1.23 -9.48
N ALA A 38 -1.24 1.46 -9.69
CA ALA A 38 -0.72 2.08 -10.91
C ALA A 38 -1.15 1.35 -12.19
N MET A 39 -1.25 0.01 -12.15
CA MET A 39 -1.77 -0.77 -13.29
C MET A 39 -3.25 -0.48 -13.57
N ILE A 40 -4.07 -0.39 -12.53
CA ILE A 40 -5.50 -0.08 -12.64
C ILE A 40 -5.68 1.35 -13.17
N GLU A 41 -5.00 2.32 -12.56
CA GLU A 41 -5.01 3.73 -12.96
C GLU A 41 -4.55 3.91 -14.41
N SER A 42 -3.47 3.21 -14.81
CA SER A 42 -2.97 3.23 -16.19
C SER A 42 -4.01 2.71 -17.19
N SER A 43 -4.76 1.67 -16.82
CA SER A 43 -5.83 1.11 -17.66
C SER A 43 -6.99 2.10 -17.86
N GLN A 44 -7.31 2.89 -16.84
CA GLN A 44 -8.36 3.91 -16.90
C GLN A 44 -7.92 5.16 -17.67
N LEU A 45 -6.68 5.61 -17.47
CA LEU A 45 -6.16 6.83 -18.09
C LEU A 45 -5.63 6.63 -19.51
N GLY A 46 -5.37 5.39 -19.92
CA GLY A 46 -4.82 5.09 -21.25
C GLY A 46 -3.39 5.60 -21.46
N ARG A 47 -2.64 5.81 -20.36
CA ARG A 47 -1.23 6.24 -20.38
C ARG A 47 -0.43 5.54 -19.31
N THR A 48 0.89 5.57 -19.42
CA THR A 48 1.79 5.15 -18.33
C THR A 48 1.53 6.00 -17.08
N VAL A 49 1.46 5.34 -15.92
CA VAL A 49 1.35 5.95 -14.59
C VAL A 49 2.58 5.54 -13.79
N THR A 50 3.21 6.50 -13.13
CA THR A 50 4.38 6.28 -12.27
C THR A 50 3.96 5.90 -10.86
N LEU A 51 4.85 5.22 -10.14
CA LEU A 51 4.61 4.88 -8.74
C LEU A 51 4.45 6.14 -7.87
N ASP A 52 5.24 7.18 -8.15
CA ASP A 52 5.20 8.45 -7.43
C ASP A 52 3.84 9.15 -7.59
N GLU A 53 3.25 9.15 -8.79
CA GLU A 53 1.91 9.70 -9.03
C GLU A 53 0.83 9.04 -8.15
N VAL A 54 0.95 7.73 -7.90
CA VAL A 54 0.02 7.00 -7.03
C VAL A 54 0.32 7.29 -5.56
N LEU A 55 1.59 7.20 -5.16
CA LEU A 55 2.02 7.41 -3.77
C LEU A 55 1.71 8.82 -3.25
N ASN A 56 1.80 9.83 -4.11
CA ASN A 56 1.51 11.22 -3.74
C ASN A 56 0.05 11.63 -3.98
N GLY A 57 -0.79 10.72 -4.50
CA GLY A 57 -2.21 10.97 -4.76
C GLY A 57 -2.52 11.84 -5.98
N SER A 58 -1.54 12.17 -6.83
CA SER A 58 -1.80 12.88 -8.10
C SER A 58 -2.65 12.06 -9.06
N VAL A 59 -2.54 10.73 -8.97
CA VAL A 59 -3.38 9.76 -9.68
C VAL A 59 -3.97 8.81 -8.65
N ALA A 60 -5.28 8.88 -8.45
CA ALA A 60 -5.99 8.16 -7.40
C ALA A 60 -7.45 7.87 -7.78
N GLY A 61 -7.77 7.71 -9.07
CA GLY A 61 -9.16 7.50 -9.50
C GLY A 61 -9.78 6.26 -8.86
N TYR A 62 -9.07 5.14 -8.90
CA TYR A 62 -9.50 3.89 -8.27
C TYR A 62 -9.50 3.99 -6.74
N GLN A 63 -8.47 4.62 -6.15
CA GLN A 63 -8.41 4.84 -4.69
C GLN A 63 -9.56 5.76 -4.22
N GLN A 64 -9.98 6.73 -5.03
CA GLN A 64 -11.02 7.68 -4.66
C GLN A 64 -12.38 6.99 -4.56
N GLU A 65 -12.71 6.05 -5.47
CA GLU A 65 -13.94 5.25 -5.34
C GLU A 65 -14.00 4.48 -4.01
N ILE A 66 -12.85 3.95 -3.57
CA ILE A 66 -12.71 3.28 -2.27
C ILE A 66 -12.88 4.29 -1.13
N ASN A 67 -12.21 5.44 -1.23
CA ASN A 67 -12.30 6.49 -0.22
C ASN A 67 -13.73 6.98 -0.03
N ASP A 68 -14.45 7.26 -1.12
CA ASP A 68 -15.84 7.71 -1.11
C ASP A 68 -16.76 6.67 -0.44
N TYR A 69 -16.54 5.38 -0.74
CA TYR A 69 -17.31 4.30 -0.12
C TYR A 69 -17.08 4.20 1.39
N TYR A 70 -15.85 4.45 1.86
CA TYR A 70 -15.50 4.38 3.28
C TYR A 70 -15.53 5.74 4.02
N GLY A 71 -15.86 6.84 3.33
CA GLY A 71 -15.83 8.20 3.89
C GLY A 71 -14.42 8.68 4.29
N ILE A 72 -13.38 8.22 3.60
CA ILE A 72 -11.99 8.58 3.89
C ILE A 72 -11.63 9.88 3.17
N GLY A 73 -11.11 10.86 3.90
CA GLY A 73 -10.64 12.14 3.34
C GLY A 73 -11.71 13.24 3.28
N GLU A 74 -12.93 12.98 3.72
CA GLU A 74 -13.86 14.06 4.07
C GLU A 74 -13.40 14.75 5.37
N PRO A 75 -13.49 16.09 5.47
CA PRO A 75 -13.24 16.78 6.74
C PRO A 75 -14.24 16.27 7.79
N GLU A 76 -13.76 16.02 9.02
CA GLU A 76 -14.64 15.77 10.17
C GLU A 76 -15.65 16.93 10.28
N ASN A 77 -16.94 16.61 10.22
CA ASN A 77 -18.03 17.56 10.46
C ASN A 77 -18.03 18.06 11.91
#